data_AF-A0A9E5N0G5-F1
#
_entry.id   AF-A0A9E5N0G5-F1
#
_cell.length_a   1.000
_cell.length_b   1.000
_cell.length_c   1.000
_cell.angle_alpha   90.00
_cell.angle_beta   90.00
_cell.angle_gamma   90.00
#
_symmetry.space_group_name_H-M   'P 1'
#
loop_
_entity.id
_entity.type
_entity.pdbx_description
1 polymer ?
#
loop_
_entity_poly.entity_id
_entity_poly.type
_entity_poly.pdbx_seq_one_letter_code
_entity_poly.pdbx_strand_id
1 'polypeptide(L)'
;SQGGRLNVKKFEVLLTCEEQATYRQGTDTVTDQRAVNVLPVLQKNNFRIQAPDVFETRSSFVVPETAMHSFRSEHNAISWKL
;
A
#
# COMPACT_ATOMS: atom_id res chain seq x y z
N SER A 1 0.02 -36.20 4.65
CA SER A 1 0.82 -35.03 4.25
C SER A 1 -0.06 -34.08 3.45
N GLN A 2 -0.60 -33.05 4.09
CA GLN A 2 -1.54 -32.10 3.49
C GLN A 2 -0.76 -30.84 3.05
N GLY A 3 0.17 -31.01 2.10
CA GLY A 3 0.90 -29.89 1.50
C GLY A 3 -0.08 -29.05 0.69
N GLY A 4 -0.55 -27.93 1.25
CA GLY A 4 -1.60 -27.10 0.67
C GLY A 4 -1.20 -26.54 -0.70
N ARG A 5 -2.04 -26.79 -1.71
CA ARG A 5 -1.98 -26.11 -3.01
C ARG A 5 -2.81 -24.83 -2.91
N LEU A 6 -2.19 -23.68 -3.19
CA LEU A 6 -2.90 -22.39 -3.20
C LEU A 6 -3.00 -21.88 -4.64
N ASN A 7 -4.24 -21.72 -5.13
CA ASN A 7 -4.50 -21.04 -6.40
C ASN A 7 -4.80 -19.57 -6.10
N VAL A 8 -3.93 -18.68 -6.56
CA VAL A 8 -4.05 -17.23 -6.37
C VAL A 8 -4.68 -16.62 -7.62
N LYS A 9 -5.87 -16.05 -7.48
CA LYS A 9 -6.55 -15.36 -8.59
C LYS A 9 -5.85 -14.05 -8.97
N LYS A 10 -5.43 -13.29 -7.96
CA LYS A 10 -4.81 -11.99 -8.11
C LYS A 10 -3.91 -11.69 -6.91
N PHE A 11 -2.73 -11.17 -7.20
CA PHE A 11 -1.78 -10.61 -6.25
C PHE A 11 -1.35 -9.26 -6.78
N GLU A 12 -1.52 -8.19 -5.99
CA GLU A 12 -1.12 -6.84 -6.35
C GLU A 12 -0.27 -6.22 -5.25
N VAL A 13 0.67 -5.39 -5.67
CA VAL A 13 1.43 -4.47 -4.82
C VAL A 13 1.19 -3.07 -5.35
N LEU A 14 0.80 -2.14 -4.48
CA LEU A 14 0.42 -0.78 -4.83
C LEU A 14 1.26 0.19 -4.01
N LEU A 15 1.97 1.10 -4.67
CA LEU A 15 2.56 2.25 -4.00
C LEU A 15 1.46 3.29 -3.74
N THR A 16 1.14 3.50 -2.47
CA THR A 16 0.07 4.41 -2.03
C THR A 16 0.65 5.59 -1.27
N CYS A 17 0.18 6.80 -1.58
CA CYS A 17 0.38 8.00 -0.78
C CYS A 17 -0.88 8.29 0.01
N GLU A 18 -0.75 8.41 1.33
CA GLU A 18 -1.83 8.83 2.21
C GLU A 18 -1.53 10.15 2.87
N GLU A 19 -2.54 11.01 2.86
CA GLU A 19 -2.60 12.25 3.62
C GLU A 19 -3.49 12.06 4.84
N GLN A 20 -2.98 12.46 5.99
CA GLN A 20 -3.73 12.52 7.23
C GLN A 20 -3.78 13.98 7.70
N ALA A 21 -4.96 14.44 8.10
CA ALA A 21 -5.18 15.76 8.69
C ALA A 21 -5.98 15.62 9.98
N THR A 22 -5.51 16.28 11.04
CA THR A 22 -6.17 16.36 12.34
C THR A 22 -6.56 17.80 12.61
N TYR A 23 -7.84 18.05 12.85
CA TYR A 23 -8.37 19.41 13.04
C TYR A 23 -9.51 19.42 14.08
N ARG A 24 -9.89 20.62 14.53
CA ARG A 24 -11.02 20.79 15.43
C ARG A 24 -12.30 21.07 14.65
N GLN A 25 -13.37 20.35 14.98
CA GLN A 25 -14.72 20.60 14.50
C GLN A 25 -15.60 20.92 15.71
N GLY A 26 -15.74 22.21 16.02
CA GLY A 26 -16.34 22.64 17.28
C GLY A 26 -15.46 22.26 18.47
N THR A 27 -16.00 21.45 19.40
CA THR A 27 -15.26 20.92 20.56
C THR A 27 -14.53 19.60 20.27
N ASP A 28 -14.77 19.00 19.11
CA ASP A 28 -14.26 17.68 18.79
C ASP A 28 -12.95 17.77 18.00
N THR A 29 -12.04 16.83 18.26
CA THR A 29 -10.84 16.62 17.45
C THR A 29 -11.11 15.49 16.47
N VAL A 30 -11.03 15.78 15.17
CA VAL A 30 -11.26 14.84 14.08
C VAL A 30 -9.93 14.55 13.39
N THR A 31 -9.72 13.29 13.02
CA THR A 31 -8.59 12.89 12.16
C THR A 31 -9.13 12.22 10.92
N ASP A 32 -8.90 12.86 9.78
CA ASP A 32 -9.23 12.35 8.45
C ASP A 32 -7.97 11.77 7.79
N GLN A 33 -8.12 10.67 7.09
CA GLN A 33 -7.05 10.02 6.33
C GLN A 33 -7.56 9.62 4.94
N ARG A 34 -6.79 9.94 3.90
CA ARG A 34 -7.17 9.67 2.51
C ARG A 34 -5.98 9.23 1.67
N ALA A 35 -6.20 8.22 0.83
CA ALA A 35 -5.26 7.90 -0.23
C ALA A 35 -5.38 8.94 -1.34
N VAL A 36 -4.32 9.72 -1.54
CA VAL A 36 -4.26 10.80 -2.54
C VAL A 36 -3.54 10.36 -3.81
N ASN A 37 -2.78 9.27 -3.75
CA ASN A 37 -2.16 8.64 -4.91
C ASN A 37 -2.10 7.13 -4.74
N VAL A 38 -2.37 6.37 -5.81
CA VAL A 38 -2.32 4.91 -5.85
C VAL A 38 -1.70 4.48 -7.16
N LEU A 39 -0.51 3.89 -7.10
CA LEU A 39 0.28 3.49 -8.27
C LEU A 39 0.51 1.97 -8.26
N PRO A 40 0.12 1.23 -9.32
CA PRO A 40 0.39 -0.20 -9.38
C PRO A 40 1.90 -0.45 -9.57
N VAL A 41 2.48 -1.26 -8.67
CA VAL A 41 3.90 -1.66 -8.71
C VAL A 41 4.06 -3.07 -9.26
N LEU A 42 3.13 -3.96 -8.94
CA LEU A 42 3.13 -5.33 -9.44
C LEU A 42 1.70 -5.83 -9.49
N GLN A 43 1.37 -6.55 -10.56
CA GLN A 43 0.16 -7.35 -10.63
C GLN A 43 0.49 -8.72 -11.21
N LYS A 44 0.09 -9.78 -10.50
CA LYS A 44 0.14 -11.17 -10.96
C LYS A 44 -1.25 -11.79 -10.85
N ASN A 45 -1.70 -12.42 -11.91
CA ASN A 45 -3.02 -13.05 -11.95
C ASN A 45 -2.88 -14.55 -12.20
N ASN A 46 -3.83 -15.32 -11.67
CA ASN A 46 -4.05 -16.73 -12.00
C ASN A 46 -2.80 -17.61 -11.92
N PHE A 47 -2.13 -17.64 -10.76
CA PHE A 47 -0.96 -18.48 -10.53
C PHE A 47 -1.17 -19.47 -9.38
N ARG A 48 -0.30 -20.48 -9.29
CA ARG A 48 -0.38 -21.54 -8.28
C ARG A 48 0.90 -21.55 -7.46
N ILE A 49 0.73 -21.70 -6.15
CA ILE A 49 1.79 -21.97 -5.18
C ILE A 49 1.60 -23.41 -4.71
N GLN A 50 2.64 -24.24 -4.83
CA GLN A 50 2.60 -25.64 -4.40
C GLN A 50 3.57 -25.83 -3.25
N ALA A 51 3.13 -26.37 -2.11
CA ALA A 51 4.08 -26.73 -1.05
C ALA A 51 5.14 -27.73 -1.58
N PRO A 52 6.43 -27.57 -1.21
CA PRO A 52 7.00 -26.62 -0.25
C PRO A 52 7.43 -25.25 -0.82
N ASP A 53 7.07 -24.94 -2.07
CA ASP A 53 7.51 -23.74 -2.77
C ASP A 53 7.02 -22.46 -2.08
N VAL A 54 7.92 -21.48 -1.98
CA VAL A 54 7.61 -20.11 -1.55
C VAL A 54 7.36 -19.26 -2.80
N PHE A 55 6.31 -18.46 -2.78
CA PHE A 55 6.09 -17.46 -3.82
C PHE A 55 6.97 -16.24 -3.56
N GLU A 56 7.99 -16.05 -4.41
CA GLU A 56 8.83 -14.85 -4.44
C GLU A 56 8.64 -14.11 -5.77
N THR A 57 8.68 -12.78 -5.71
CA THR A 57 8.61 -11.93 -6.88
C THR A 57 9.38 -10.65 -6.64
N ARG A 58 9.95 -10.07 -7.70
CA ARG A 58 10.65 -8.79 -7.65
C ARG A 58 9.97 -7.83 -8.60
N SER A 59 9.86 -6.59 -8.18
CA SER A 59 9.43 -5.48 -9.03
C SER A 59 10.26 -4.25 -8.67
N SER A 60 10.42 -3.35 -9.63
CA SER A 60 10.92 -2.01 -9.39
C SER A 60 9.77 -1.03 -9.55
N PHE A 61 9.87 0.11 -8.86
CA PHE A 61 8.97 1.22 -9.06
C PHE A 61 9.78 2.52 -9.00
N VAL A 62 9.22 3.55 -9.61
CA VAL A 62 9.77 4.90 -9.56
C VAL A 62 8.84 5.74 -8.71
N VAL A 63 9.39 6.44 -7.73
CA VAL A 63 8.65 7.47 -7.00
C VAL A 63 8.53 8.67 -7.94
N PRO A 64 7.31 9.18 -8.23
CA PRO A 64 7.15 10.34 -9.10
C PRO A 64 7.97 11.54 -8.62
N GLU A 65 8.56 12.32 -9.52
CA GLU A 65 9.36 13.51 -9.14
C GLU A 65 8.52 14.56 -8.38
N THR A 66 7.22 14.63 -8.68
CA THR A 66 6.26 15.50 -8.01
C THR A 66 5.67 14.89 -6.73
N ALA A 67 6.19 13.74 -6.27
CA ALA A 67 5.73 13.11 -5.06
C ALA A 67 6.07 13.97 -3.84
N MET A 68 5.06 14.29 -3.04
CA MET A 68 5.27 14.90 -1.72
C MET A 68 6.16 13.97 -0.87
N HIS A 69 7.15 14.51 -0.18
CA HIS A 69 7.95 13.71 0.75
C HIS A 69 7.08 13.25 1.92
N SER A 70 7.32 12.03 2.42
CA SER A 70 6.73 11.59 3.67
C SER A 70 7.15 12.55 4.78
N PHE A 71 6.18 13.00 5.57
CA PHE A 71 6.44 13.84 6.74
C PHE A 71 5.37 13.60 7.81
N ARG A 72 5.69 13.99 9.04
CA ARG A 72 4.74 14.00 10.15
C ARG A 72 4.90 15.28 10.95
N SER A 73 3.79 15.98 11.16
CA SER A 73 3.66 17.11 12.07
C SER A 73 2.55 16.84 13.09
N GLU A 74 2.26 17.82 13.94
CA GLU A 74 1.22 17.70 14.97
C GLU A 74 -0.18 17.50 14.37
N HIS A 75 -0.44 18.11 13.21
CA HIS A 75 -1.78 18.12 12.61
C HIS A 75 -1.83 17.52 11.22
N ASN A 76 -0.70 17.32 10.54
CA ASN A 76 -0.68 16.78 9.18
C ASN A 76 0.38 15.71 9.04
N ALA A 77 0.09 14.68 8.26
CA ALA A 77 1.09 13.69 7.87
C ALA A 77 0.90 13.27 6.42
N ILE A 78 2.03 13.02 5.76
CA ILE A 78 2.09 12.36 4.45
C ILE A 78 2.88 11.08 4.63
N SER A 79 2.34 9.98 4.12
CA SER A 79 3.02 8.68 4.18
C SER A 79 2.92 7.93 2.87
N TRP A 80 4.07 7.43 2.41
CA TRP A 80 4.16 6.50 1.29
C TRP A 80 4.33 5.06 1.80
N LYS A 81 3.62 4.12 1.18
CA LYS A 81 3.64 2.70 1.55
C LYS A 81 3.41 1.78 0.34
N LEU A 82 3.93 0.55 0.43
CA LEU A 82 3.76 -0.54 -0.55
C LEU A 82 2.77 -1.58 -0.03
#